data_AF-A0A161MDE7-F1
#
_entry.id   AF-A0A161MDE7-F1
#
_cell.length_a   1.000
_cell.length_b   1.000
_cell.length_c   1.000
_cell.angle_alpha   90.00
_cell.angle_beta   90.00
_cell.angle_gamma   90.00
#
_symmetry.space_group_name_H-M   'P 1'
#
loop_
_entity.id
_entity.type
_entity.pdbx_description
1 polymer ?
#
loop_
_entity_poly.entity_id
_entity_poly.type
_entity_poly.pdbx_seq_one_letter_code
_entity_poly.pdbx_strand_id
1 'polypeptide(L)'
;RKVFVGGLPPDIDEDEITASFRRFGPLVVDWPHKAESKSYFPPKGYAFLLFQDESSVQQLIDACIQDDDKLYLCVSSPTIKDKPVQIRPWRLSDATCTGRLNAIGSDARLYS
;
A
#
# COMPACT_ATOMS: atom_id res chain seq x y z
N ARG A 1 -4.40 -6.86 5.88
CA ARG A 1 -3.41 -6.25 6.82
C ARG A 1 -2.08 -5.74 6.22
N LYS A 2 -1.59 -6.24 5.07
CA LYS A 2 -0.34 -5.74 4.44
C LYS A 2 -0.61 -4.52 3.56
N VAL A 3 0.29 -3.55 3.54
CA VAL A 3 0.20 -2.33 2.73
C VAL A 3 1.55 -2.06 2.08
N PHE A 4 1.56 -1.75 0.79
CA PHE A 4 2.74 -1.28 0.08
C PHE A 4 2.85 0.25 0.20
N VAL A 5 4.06 0.75 0.42
CA VAL A 5 4.38 2.17 0.44
C VAL A 5 5.51 2.44 -0.52
N GLY A 6 5.32 3.38 -1.45
CA GLY A 6 6.31 3.72 -2.47
C GLY A 6 6.55 5.23 -2.58
N GLY A 7 7.73 5.61 -3.04
CA GLY A 7 8.14 7.02 -3.15
C GLY A 7 8.71 7.59 -1.86
N LEU A 8 9.09 6.73 -0.91
CA LEU A 8 9.74 7.10 0.34
C LEU A 8 10.99 7.95 0.08
N PRO A 9 11.28 8.94 0.93
CA PRO A 9 12.56 9.66 0.90
C PRO A 9 13.75 8.68 0.95
N PRO A 10 14.87 8.98 0.27
CA PRO A 10 16.04 8.10 0.25
C PRO A 10 16.75 7.98 1.62
N ASP A 11 16.51 8.94 2.51
CA ASP A 11 17.11 9.07 3.83
C ASP A 11 16.14 8.76 4.98
N ILE A 12 14.95 8.22 4.70
CA ILE A 12 13.99 7.81 5.74
C ILE A 12 14.31 6.39 6.24
N ASP A 13 14.39 6.23 7.55
CA ASP A 13 14.64 4.97 8.22
C ASP A 13 13.34 4.31 8.74
N GLU A 14 13.49 3.13 9.33
CA GLU A 14 12.38 2.36 9.91
C GLU A 14 11.63 3.09 11.00
N ASP A 15 12.34 3.74 11.91
CA ASP A 15 11.75 4.40 13.08
C ASP A 15 10.87 5.57 12.62
N GLU A 16 11.29 6.30 11.59
CA GLU A 16 10.58 7.43 11.02
C GLU A 16 9.36 7.00 10.20
N ILE A 17 9.49 5.92 9.42
CA ILE A 17 8.34 5.28 8.77
C ILE A 17 7.36 4.82 9.86
N THR A 18 7.83 4.10 10.86
CA THR A 18 6.99 3.59 11.95
C THR A 18 6.29 4.74 12.68
N ALA A 19 7.00 5.80 13.02
CA ALA A 19 6.41 6.98 13.67
C ALA A 19 5.30 7.62 12.82
N SER A 20 5.50 7.70 11.49
CA SER A 20 4.52 8.26 10.56
C SER A 20 3.22 7.45 10.50
N PHE A 21 3.31 6.11 10.55
CA PHE A 21 2.15 5.22 10.37
C PHE A 21 1.58 4.67 11.70
N ARG A 22 2.31 4.75 12.81
CA ARG A 22 1.90 4.23 14.13
C ARG A 22 0.61 4.86 14.66
N ARG A 23 0.27 6.08 14.21
CA ARG A 23 -0.99 6.75 14.55
C ARG A 23 -2.24 5.96 14.16
N PHE A 24 -2.15 5.07 13.16
CA PHE A 24 -3.26 4.23 12.71
C PHE A 24 -3.34 2.90 13.46
N GLY A 25 -2.26 2.50 14.13
CA GLY A 25 -2.17 1.30 14.94
C GLY A 25 -0.77 0.68 14.93
N PRO A 26 -0.54 -0.37 15.73
CA PRO A 26 0.73 -1.10 15.74
C PRO A 26 1.04 -1.70 14.36
N LEU A 27 2.27 -1.53 13.91
CA LEU A 27 2.75 -2.07 12.64
C LEU A 27 4.21 -2.53 12.72
N VAL A 28 4.60 -3.34 11.75
CA VAL A 28 6.00 -3.69 11.45
C VAL A 28 6.33 -3.21 10.05
N VAL A 29 7.50 -2.60 9.89
CA VAL A 29 8.03 -2.18 8.58
C VAL A 29 8.97 -3.25 8.06
N ASP A 30 8.78 -3.64 6.80
CA ASP A 30 9.58 -4.66 6.14
C ASP A 30 9.91 -4.26 4.70
N TRP A 31 11.10 -4.59 4.22
CA TRP A 31 11.49 -4.39 2.82
C TRP A 31 12.45 -5.50 2.37
N PRO A 32 12.53 -5.78 1.06
CA PRO A 32 13.37 -6.86 0.55
C PRO A 32 14.82 -6.71 1.01
N HIS A 33 15.43 -7.83 1.43
CA HIS A 33 16.80 -7.91 1.93
C HIS A 33 17.10 -7.15 3.23
N LYS A 34 16.09 -6.68 3.98
CA LYS A 34 16.26 -6.00 5.28
C LYS A 34 17.04 -6.85 6.30
N ALA A 35 16.74 -8.14 6.41
CA ALA A 35 17.37 -9.03 7.38
C ALA A 35 18.82 -9.43 7.01
N GLU A 36 19.15 -9.41 5.71
CA GLU A 36 20.44 -9.87 5.18
C GLU A 36 21.40 -8.71 4.91
N SER A 37 20.86 -7.53 4.60
CA SER A 37 21.63 -6.32 4.35
C SER A 37 21.67 -5.46 5.61
N LYS A 38 22.83 -4.94 6.00
CA LYS A 38 22.96 -3.86 7.01
C LYS A 38 22.42 -2.51 6.50
N SER A 39 21.46 -2.53 5.59
CA SER A 39 20.88 -1.34 4.99
C SER A 39 19.78 -0.83 5.89
N TYR A 40 20.03 0.30 6.54
CA TYR A 40 19.06 1.00 7.39
C TYR A 40 17.93 1.66 6.59
N PHE A 41 18.11 1.81 5.27
CA PHE A 41 17.19 2.52 4.38
C PHE A 41 16.53 1.58 3.36
N PRO A 42 15.24 1.77 3.04
CA PRO A 42 14.53 0.97 2.05
C PRO A 42 15.12 1.18 0.64
N PRO A 43 15.61 0.12 -0.02
CA PRO A 43 16.22 0.25 -1.34
C PRO A 43 15.19 0.70 -2.38
N LYS A 44 15.55 1.68 -3.21
CA LYS A 44 14.67 2.29 -4.23
C LYS A 44 13.42 2.99 -3.68
N GLY A 45 13.39 3.33 -2.38
CA GLY A 45 12.34 4.17 -1.79
C GLY A 45 10.98 3.49 -1.70
N TYR A 46 10.94 2.19 -1.37
CA TYR A 46 9.68 1.49 -1.10
C TYR A 46 9.82 0.51 0.08
N ALA A 47 8.73 0.33 0.81
CA ALA A 47 8.63 -0.59 1.93
C ALA A 47 7.22 -1.20 2.02
N PHE A 48 7.07 -2.19 2.89
CA PHE A 48 5.80 -2.81 3.24
C PHE A 48 5.48 -2.54 4.71
N LEU A 49 4.26 -2.09 4.96
CA LEU A 49 3.72 -1.99 6.31
C LEU A 49 2.88 -3.22 6.60
N LEU A 50 3.16 -3.87 7.71
CA LEU A 50 2.43 -5.02 8.23
C LEU A 50 1.70 -4.56 9.49
N PHE A 51 0.46 -4.12 9.33
CA PHE A 51 -0.37 -3.76 10.47
C PHE A 51 -0.79 -5.00 11.25
N GLN A 52 -0.91 -4.84 12.57
CA GLN A 52 -1.45 -5.89 13.44
C GLN A 52 -2.93 -6.15 13.14
N ASP A 53 -3.71 -5.09 12.99
CA ASP A 53 -5.15 -5.12 12.79
C ASP A 53 -5.58 -4.60 11.40
N GLU A 54 -6.72 -5.09 10.91
CA GLU A 54 -7.28 -4.64 9.63
C GLU A 54 -7.94 -3.26 9.73
N SER A 55 -8.47 -2.92 10.92
CA SER A 55 -9.02 -1.59 11.21
C SER A 55 -7.96 -0.49 11.03
N SER A 56 -6.69 -0.77 11.33
CA SER A 56 -5.57 0.15 11.11
C SER A 56 -5.39 0.48 9.62
N VAL A 57 -5.59 -0.51 8.74
CA VAL A 57 -5.53 -0.29 7.29
C VAL A 57 -6.71 0.56 6.82
N GLN A 58 -7.90 0.35 7.37
CA GLN A 58 -9.06 1.18 7.04
C GLN A 58 -8.86 2.63 7.47
N GLN A 59 -8.36 2.86 8.69
CA GLN A 59 -8.03 4.20 9.18
C GLN A 59 -6.93 4.87 8.34
N LEU A 60 -5.93 4.10 7.91
CA LEU A 60 -4.90 4.60 6.99
C LEU A 60 -5.53 5.06 5.67
N ILE A 61 -6.41 4.26 5.07
CA ILE A 61 -7.08 4.60 3.80
C ILE A 61 -7.94 5.85 3.96
N ASP A 62 -8.69 5.95 5.06
CA ASP A 62 -9.55 7.11 5.36
C ASP A 62 -8.75 8.42 5.51
N ALA A 63 -7.54 8.33 6.06
CA ALA A 63 -6.63 9.46 6.19
C ALA A 63 -5.79 9.76 4.94
N CYS A 64 -5.85 8.91 3.90
CA CYS A 64 -5.11 9.13 2.66
C CYS A 64 -5.82 10.14 1.76
N ILE A 65 -5.02 10.86 0.98
CA ILE A 65 -5.49 11.70 -0.12
C ILE A 65 -5.69 10.80 -1.34
N GLN A 66 -6.88 10.81 -1.92
CA GLN A 66 -7.19 10.07 -3.14
C GLN A 66 -7.01 10.96 -4.38
N ASP A 67 -6.19 10.52 -5.32
CA ASP A 67 -5.86 11.20 -6.57
C ASP A 67 -5.69 10.17 -7.70
N ASP A 68 -6.44 10.30 -8.81
CA ASP A 68 -6.40 9.37 -9.96
C ASP A 68 -6.43 7.87 -9.56
N ASP A 69 -7.38 7.47 -8.72
CA ASP A 69 -7.54 6.10 -8.17
C ASP A 69 -6.33 5.58 -7.35
N LYS A 70 -5.42 6.47 -6.95
CA LYS A 70 -4.28 6.18 -6.08
C LYS A 70 -4.48 6.86 -4.74
N LEU A 71 -3.89 6.25 -3.70
CA LEU A 71 -3.89 6.81 -2.36
C LEU A 71 -2.51 7.35 -2.04
N TYR A 72 -2.46 8.52 -1.41
CA TYR A 72 -1.25 9.20 -1.02
C TYR A 72 -1.31 9.61 0.45
N LEU A 73 -0.19 9.49 1.15
CA LEU A 73 -0.01 10.03 2.49
C LEU A 73 1.30 10.83 2.50
N CYS A 74 1.34 11.96 3.20
CA CYS A 74 2.59 12.70 3.36
C CYS A 74 3.42 12.10 4.49
N VAL A 75 4.72 11.89 4.23
CA VAL A 75 5.72 11.52 5.25
C VAL A 75 6.90 12.49 5.18
N SER A 76 7.68 12.53 6.25
CA SER A 76 8.86 13.38 6.35
C SER A 76 10.08 12.55 6.76
N SER A 77 11.24 12.87 6.18
CA SER A 77 12.57 12.41 6.56
C SER A 77 13.39 13.57 7.14
N PRO A 78 14.64 13.35 7.59
CA PRO A 78 15.50 14.43 8.09
C PRO A 78 15.68 15.55 7.08
N THR A 79 15.86 15.22 5.79
CA THR A 79 16.12 16.21 4.73
C THR A 79 14.90 16.63 3.91
N ILE A 80 13.84 15.81 3.88
CA ILE A 80 12.65 16.07 3.04
C ILE A 80 11.40 16.12 3.92
N LYS A 81 10.63 17.20 3.83
CA LYS A 81 9.35 17.34 4.56
C LYS A 81 8.17 17.20 3.62
N ASP A 82 7.06 16.69 4.16
CA ASP A 82 5.75 16.59 3.48
C ASP A 82 5.81 15.93 2.09
N LYS A 83 6.63 14.88 1.95
CA LYS A 83 6.73 14.13 0.71
C LYS A 83 5.49 13.24 0.56
N PRO A 84 4.67 13.40 -0.51
CA PRO A 84 3.60 12.45 -0.78
C PRO A 84 4.20 11.09 -1.17
N VAL A 85 3.83 10.07 -0.42
CA VAL A 85 4.16 8.67 -0.70
C VAL A 85 2.90 7.90 -1.06
N GLN A 86 3.05 7.00 -2.01
CA GLN A 86 1.94 6.21 -2.52
C GLN A 86 1.62 5.08 -1.56
N ILE A 87 0.37 4.99 -1.12
CA ILE A 87 -0.15 3.94 -0.26
C ILE A 87 -0.98 2.97 -1.10
N ARG A 88 -0.66 1.68 -1.04
CA ARG A 88 -1.42 0.63 -1.75
C ARG A 88 -1.72 -0.53 -0.82
N PRO A 89 -2.94 -0.61 -0.26
CA PRO A 89 -3.36 -1.77 0.52
C PRO A 89 -3.23 -3.04 -0.32
N TRP A 90 -2.66 -4.11 0.24
CA TRP A 90 -2.57 -5.39 -0.44
C TRP A 90 -3.97 -6.00 -0.55
N ARG A 91 -4.58 -5.94 -1.74
CA ARG A 91 -5.86 -6.59 -2.01
C ARG A 91 -5.62 -7.99 -2.55
N LEU A 92 -6.15 -8.99 -1.85
CA LEU A 92 -6.18 -10.38 -2.35
C LEU A 92 -7.08 -10.53 -3.59
N SER A 93 -7.97 -9.57 -3.86
CA SER A 93 -8.87 -9.59 -5.01
C SER A 93 -8.18 -9.38 -6.37
N ASP A 94 -6.95 -8.88 -6.41
CA ASP A 94 -6.19 -8.73 -7.67
C ASP A 94 -5.61 -10.07 -8.18
N ALA A 95 -5.66 -11.13 -7.36
CA ALA A 95 -5.29 -12.49 -7.79
C ALA A 95 -6.42 -13.20 -8.56
N THR A 96 -7.60 -12.57 -8.71
CA THR A 96 -8.62 -13.09 -9.62
C THR A 96 -8.29 -12.57 -11.01
N CYS A 97 -7.58 -13.39 -11.79
CA CYS A 97 -7.47 -13.23 -13.23
C CYS A 97 -8.90 -13.13 -13.79
N THR A 98 -9.44 -11.92 -13.93
CA THR A 98 -10.66 -11.70 -14.69
C THR A 98 -10.31 -11.83 -16.16
N GLY A 99 -10.25 -13.08 -16.61
CA GLY A 99 -10.46 -13.43 -18.01
C GLY A 99 -11.85 -12.95 -18.40
N ARG A 100 -11.91 -11.70 -18.86
CA ARG A 100 -13.11 -11.08 -19.41
C ARG A 100 -13.33 -11.69 -20.80
N LEU A 101 -14.16 -12.72 -20.89
CA LEU A 101 -14.91 -13.00 -22.12
C LEU A 101 -16.33 -12.50 -21.90
N ASN A 102 -16.55 -11.28 -22.39
CA ASN A 102 -17.88 -10.71 -22.53
C ASN A 102 -18.62 -11.37 -23.70
N ALA A 103 -19.95 -11.39 -23.54
CA ALA A 103 -20.98 -11.40 -24.59
C ALA A 103 -21.35 -12.81 -25.11
N ILE A 104 -22.62 -13.23 -25.19
CA ILE A 104 -23.82 -12.51 -25.61
C ILE A 104 -25.10 -13.27 -25.17
N GLY A 105 -26.17 -12.50 -24.90
CA GLY A 105 -27.50 -12.82 -25.44
C GLY A 105 -28.37 -13.80 -24.68
N SER A 106 -28.95 -13.36 -23.57
CA SER A 106 -30.26 -13.85 -23.15
C SER A 106 -31.33 -13.27 -24.09
N ASP A 107 -31.80 -14.02 -25.09
CA ASP A 107 -33.14 -13.79 -25.64
C ASP A 107 -33.75 -15.03 -26.32
N ALA A 108 -35.00 -15.27 -25.93
CA ALA A 108 -36.13 -15.83 -26.67
C ALA A 108 -36.11 -17.27 -27.27
N ARG A 109 -37.02 -18.06 -26.68
CA ARG A 109 -38.14 -18.80 -27.35
C ARG A 109 -37.80 -20.00 -28.25
N LEU A 110 -38.31 -21.15 -27.79
CA LEU A 110 -39.25 -22.05 -28.52
C LEU A 110 -39.20 -21.99 -30.05
N TYR A 111 -38.81 -23.10 -30.68
CA TYR A 111 -39.61 -23.74 -31.74
C TYR A 111 -39.17 -25.20 -31.96
N SER A 112 -40.17 -26.09 -31.84
CA SER A 112 -40.33 -27.51 -32.20
C SER A 112 -39.18 -28.52 -32.09
#